data_AF-A0A521SU40-F1
#
_entry.id   AF-A0A521SU40-F1
#
_cell.length_a   1.000
_cell.length_b   1.000
_cell.length_c   1.000
_cell.angle_alpha   90.00
_cell.angle_beta   90.00
_cell.angle_gamma   90.00
#
_symmetry.space_group_name_H-M   'P 1'
#
loop_
_entity.id
_entity.type
_entity.pdbx_description
1 polymer ?
#
loop_
_entity_poly.entity_id
_entity_poly.type
_entity_poly.pdbx_seq_one_letter_code
_entity_poly.pdbx_strand_id
1 'polypeptide(L)'
;MTLDHRFREAVDAFLARVRRDIDSHVQGLTSDLLRIGSENQEYWRSTLERAVTDARQDAERGFKARLEALRNELTREMEQRLSTERQQLQAATIAATQAAAEAASAVSAAHAASAVTAANAANIVTTVAQRTPESGIREARIDTLERLLGTVRRIDEATSLTAILDTLAKGASEETSRVAILLVDGDMLKPWSSHGFAKGNSPTEIPIGTSGVLTATVALKQTSYVKPMIAR
;
A
#
# COMPACT_ATOMS: atom_id res chain seq x y z
N MET A 1 3.50 73.34 88.43
CA MET A 1 3.16 72.03 87.82
C MET A 1 2.34 71.25 88.82
N THR A 2 1.08 70.93 88.49
CA THR A 2 0.23 70.09 89.33
C THR A 2 0.59 68.61 89.08
N LEU A 3 0.35 67.76 90.08
CA LEU A 3 0.56 66.31 89.99
C LEU A 3 -0.14 65.70 88.76
N ASP A 4 -1.29 66.24 88.37
CA ASP A 4 -2.05 65.82 87.20
C ASP A 4 -1.27 65.96 85.88
N HIS A 5 -0.46 67.01 85.73
CA HIS A 5 0.35 67.21 84.53
C HIS A 5 1.45 66.13 84.43
N ARG A 6 2.11 65.83 85.56
CA ARG A 6 3.16 64.80 85.59
C ARG A 6 2.60 63.41 85.36
N PHE A 7 1.41 63.14 85.89
CA PHE A 7 0.73 61.88 85.66
C PHE A 7 0.35 61.72 84.18
N ARG A 8 -0.24 62.74 83.54
CA ARG A 8 -0.55 62.69 82.10
C ARG A 8 0.69 62.47 81.24
N GLU A 9 1.77 63.20 81.53
CA GLU A 9 3.05 63.06 80.81
C GLU A 9 3.64 61.64 80.95
N ALA A 10 3.54 61.04 82.13
CA ALA A 10 3.97 59.65 82.36
C ALA A 10 3.08 58.64 81.60
N VAL A 11 1.76 58.85 81.57
CA VAL A 11 0.82 58.01 80.82
C VAL A 11 1.05 58.14 79.32
N ASP A 12 1.24 59.34 78.79
CA ASP A 12 1.51 59.57 77.37
C ASP A 12 2.84 58.94 76.94
N ALA A 13 3.89 59.08 77.76
CA ALA A 13 5.17 58.42 77.51
C ALA A 13 5.05 56.88 77.51
N PHE A 14 4.26 56.33 78.43
CA PHE A 14 3.96 54.90 78.49
C PHE A 14 3.18 54.44 77.25
N LEU A 15 2.11 55.14 76.87
CA LEU A 15 1.30 54.80 75.69
C LEU A 15 2.12 54.91 74.39
N ALA A 16 2.99 55.92 74.26
CA ALA A 16 3.90 56.03 73.14
C ALA A 16 4.89 54.86 73.07
N ARG A 17 5.36 54.37 74.22
CA ARG A 17 6.24 53.20 74.30
C ARG A 17 5.50 51.91 73.92
N VAL A 18 4.30 51.69 74.48
CA VAL A 18 3.47 50.52 74.16
C VAL A 18 3.11 50.51 72.68
N ARG A 19 2.72 51.66 72.12
CA ARG A 19 2.43 51.78 70.69
C ARG A 19 3.64 51.41 69.83
N ARG A 20 4.82 51.96 70.14
CA ARG A 20 6.06 51.65 69.42
C ARG A 20 6.43 50.17 69.51
N ASP A 21 6.23 49.57 70.68
CA ASP A 21 6.48 48.15 70.91
C ASP A 21 5.52 47.27 70.09
N ILE A 22 4.22 47.56 70.11
CA ILE A 22 3.21 46.88 69.29
C ILE A 22 3.52 47.05 67.79
N ASP A 23 3.80 48.27 67.34
CA ASP A 23 4.14 48.53 65.94
C ASP A 23 5.38 47.72 65.51
N SER A 24 6.38 47.59 66.38
CA SER A 24 7.56 46.77 66.12
C SER A 24 7.24 45.27 66.05
N HIS A 25 6.39 44.77 66.95
CA HIS A 25 5.96 43.36 66.95
C HIS A 25 5.10 43.04 65.73
N VAL A 26 4.18 43.93 65.33
CA VAL A 26 3.35 43.77 64.13
C VAL A 26 4.22 43.80 62.87
N GLN A 27 5.20 44.70 62.79
CA GLN A 27 6.15 44.74 61.68
C GLN A 27 7.00 43.46 61.62
N GLY A 28 7.47 42.96 62.77
CA GLY A 28 8.19 41.70 62.87
C GLY A 28 7.37 40.51 62.36
N LEU A 29 6.15 40.33 62.89
CA LEU A 29 5.24 39.26 62.47
C LEU A 29 4.87 39.36 60.98
N THR A 30 4.67 40.57 60.45
CA THR A 30 4.37 40.77 59.04
C THR A 30 5.57 40.37 58.17
N SER A 31 6.79 40.74 58.57
CA SER A 31 8.02 40.33 57.88
C SER A 31 8.21 38.81 57.91
N ASP A 32 7.95 38.18 59.06
CA ASP A 32 8.06 36.72 59.21
C ASP A 32 7.02 35.99 58.35
N LEU A 33 5.77 36.46 58.31
CA LEU A 33 4.73 35.89 57.47
C LEU A 33 5.04 36.04 55.97
N LEU A 34 5.56 37.20 55.55
CA LEU A 34 5.99 37.41 54.16
C LEU A 34 7.15 36.47 53.81
N ARG A 35 8.12 36.29 54.72
CA ARG A 35 9.24 35.36 54.52
C ARG A 35 8.78 33.91 54.41
N ILE A 36 7.90 33.46 55.31
CA ILE A 36 7.34 32.10 55.26
C ILE A 36 6.53 31.91 53.96
N GLY A 37 5.78 32.93 53.54
CA GLY A 37 5.06 32.93 52.28
C GLY A 37 5.98 32.76 51.06
N SER A 38 7.08 33.51 51.00
CA SER A 38 8.05 33.41 49.90
C SER A 38 8.79 32.07 49.89
N GLU A 39 9.23 31.58 51.05
CA GLU A 39 9.91 30.29 51.18
C GLU A 39 8.99 29.14 50.76
N ASN A 40 7.72 29.17 51.18
CA ASN A 40 6.74 28.18 50.78
C ASN A 40 6.45 28.26 49.27
N GLN A 41 6.36 29.46 48.69
CA GLN A 41 6.16 29.63 47.25
C GLN A 41 7.33 29.06 46.44
N GLU A 42 8.58 29.31 46.85
CA GLU A 42 9.77 28.75 46.20
C GLU A 42 9.82 27.23 46.33
N TYR A 43 9.48 26.70 47.50
CA TYR A 43 9.38 25.26 47.73
C TYR A 43 8.35 24.60 46.79
N TRP A 44 7.14 25.15 46.71
CA TRP A 44 6.09 24.63 45.83
C TRP A 44 6.48 24.74 44.35
N ARG A 45 7.11 25.85 43.95
CA ARG A 45 7.62 26.02 42.58
C ARG A 45 8.66 24.96 42.23
N SER A 46 9.64 24.73 43.11
CA SER A 46 10.67 23.72 42.87
C SER A 46 10.10 22.29 42.82
N THR A 47 9.08 22.02 43.63
CA THR A 47 8.40 20.71 43.66
C THR A 47 7.58 20.50 42.39
N LEU A 48 6.89 21.54 41.92
CA LEU A 48 6.14 21.51 40.67
C LEU A 48 7.07 21.33 39.46
N GLU A 49 8.18 22.07 39.41
CA GLU A 49 9.18 21.94 38.35
C GLU A 49 9.74 20.51 38.29
N ARG A 50 10.06 19.89 39.43
CA ARG A 50 10.48 18.49 39.51
C ARG A 50 9.39 17.52 39.02
N ALA A 51 8.16 17.69 39.50
CA ALA A 51 7.05 16.83 39.09
C ALA A 51 6.78 16.91 37.57
N VAL A 52 6.92 18.09 36.97
CA VAL A 52 6.78 18.28 35.52
C VAL A 52 7.93 17.61 34.77
N THR A 53 9.18 17.72 35.25
CA THR A 53 10.31 17.04 34.61
C THR A 53 10.18 15.52 34.69
N ASP A 54 9.73 14.99 35.82
CA ASP A 54 9.53 13.55 36.02
C ASP A 54 8.40 13.03 35.13
N ALA A 55 7.25 13.71 35.11
CA ALA A 55 6.13 13.37 34.25
C ALA A 55 6.51 13.39 32.76
N ARG A 56 7.34 14.36 32.34
CA ARG A 56 7.87 14.42 30.97
C ARG A 56 8.78 13.23 30.66
N GLN A 57 9.70 12.89 31.56
CA GLN A 57 10.59 11.74 31.36
C GLN A 57 9.81 10.43 31.29
N ASP A 58 8.79 10.26 32.13
CA ASP A 58 7.93 9.08 32.11
C ASP A 58 7.10 8.98 30.83
N ALA A 59 6.56 10.10 30.34
CA ALA A 59 5.89 10.15 29.05
C ALA A 59 6.84 9.77 27.90
N GLU A 60 8.07 10.29 27.90
CA GLU A 60 9.09 9.95 26.90
C GLU A 60 9.49 8.46 26.95
N ARG A 61 9.66 7.89 28.15
CA ARG A 61 9.91 6.45 28.35
C ARG A 61 8.74 5.61 27.82
N GLY A 62 7.51 6.00 28.18
CA GLY A 62 6.30 5.30 27.74
C GLY A 62 6.11 5.33 26.23
N PHE A 63 6.39 6.47 25.58
CA PHE A 63 6.32 6.60 24.13
C PHE A 63 7.39 5.75 23.43
N LYS A 64 8.64 5.78 23.92
CA LYS A 64 9.73 4.94 23.40
C LYS A 64 9.40 3.46 23.51
N ALA A 65 8.90 3.00 24.66
CA ALA A 65 8.50 1.61 24.86
C ALA A 65 7.37 1.18 23.90
N ARG A 66 6.39 2.06 23.65
CA ARG A 66 5.30 1.79 22.68
C ARG A 66 5.82 1.72 21.24
N LEU A 67 6.72 2.61 20.84
CA LEU A 67 7.34 2.56 19.52
C LEU A 67 8.16 1.28 19.31
N GLU A 68 8.90 0.86 20.32
CA GLU A 68 9.67 -0.39 20.27
C GLU A 68 8.75 -1.61 20.18
N ALA A 69 7.65 -1.62 20.94
CA ALA A 69 6.63 -2.66 20.85
C ALA A 69 6.01 -2.75 19.45
N LEU A 70 5.61 -1.61 18.84
CA LEU A 70 5.07 -1.57 17.48
C LEU A 70 6.08 -2.04 16.43
N ARG A 71 7.36 -1.65 16.58
CA ARG A 71 8.43 -2.09 15.69
C ARG A 71 8.64 -3.61 15.78
N ASN A 72 8.64 -4.16 16.99
CA ASN A 72 8.78 -5.59 17.20
C ASN A 72 7.59 -6.36 16.62
N GLU A 73 6.37 -5.82 16.77
CA GLU A 73 5.17 -6.44 16.21
C GLU A 73 5.20 -6.45 14.68
N LEU A 74 5.51 -5.33 14.04
CA LEU A 74 5.65 -5.26 12.58
C LEU A 74 6.72 -6.23 12.06
N THR A 75 7.82 -6.37 12.80
CA THR A 75 8.91 -7.31 12.44
C THR A 75 8.42 -8.75 12.50
N ARG A 76 7.68 -9.13 13.55
CA ARG A 76 7.06 -10.47 13.67
C ARG A 76 6.05 -10.72 12.56
N GLU A 77 5.21 -9.74 12.24
CA GLU A 77 4.20 -9.86 11.20
C GLU A 77 4.84 -10.06 9.82
N MET A 78 5.91 -9.32 9.51
CA MET A 78 6.68 -9.51 8.26
C MET A 78 7.34 -10.88 8.20
N GLU A 79 7.94 -11.36 9.29
CA GLU A 79 8.55 -12.69 9.36
C GLU A 79 7.51 -13.82 9.20
N GLN A 80 6.32 -13.64 9.78
CA GLN A 80 5.19 -14.56 9.59
C GLN A 80 4.70 -14.58 8.15
N ARG A 81 4.59 -13.42 7.49
CA ARG A 81 4.20 -13.34 6.07
C ARG A 81 5.24 -14.02 5.17
N LEU A 82 6.52 -13.72 5.37
CA LEU A 82 7.62 -14.33 4.62
C LEU A 82 7.71 -15.85 4.82
N SER A 83 7.48 -16.36 6.03
CA SER A 83 7.47 -17.80 6.29
C SER A 83 6.28 -18.49 5.61
N THR A 84 5.10 -17.87 5.65
CA THR A 84 3.89 -18.37 4.97
C THR A 84 4.10 -18.39 3.45
N GLU A 85 4.63 -17.31 2.87
CA GLU A 85 4.92 -17.23 1.44
C GLU A 85 5.96 -18.27 1.01
N ARG A 86 7.04 -18.46 1.80
CA ARG A 86 8.02 -19.51 1.55
C ARG A 86 7.39 -20.90 1.59
N GLN A 87 6.51 -21.18 2.54
CA GLN A 87 5.79 -22.45 2.62
C GLN A 87 4.87 -22.65 1.41
N GLN A 88 4.17 -21.60 0.96
CA GLN A 88 3.33 -21.65 -0.23
C GLN A 88 4.13 -21.91 -1.50
N LEU A 89 5.27 -21.23 -1.67
CA LEU A 89 6.17 -21.46 -2.80
C LEU A 89 6.74 -22.89 -2.77
N GLN A 90 7.15 -23.39 -1.61
CA GLN A 90 7.62 -24.77 -1.47
C GLN A 90 6.53 -25.81 -1.77
N ALA A 91 5.30 -25.58 -1.30
CA ALA A 91 4.18 -26.46 -1.62
C ALA A 91 3.85 -26.42 -3.12
N ALA A 92 3.89 -25.25 -3.74
CA ALA A 92 3.66 -25.07 -5.17
C ALA A 92 4.74 -25.76 -6.02
N THR A 93 6.02 -25.67 -5.63
CA THR A 93 7.10 -26.36 -6.35
C THR A 93 6.97 -27.88 -6.23
N ILE A 94 6.66 -28.40 -5.04
CA ILE A 94 6.41 -29.84 -4.85
C ILE A 94 5.22 -30.29 -5.72
N ALA A 95 4.10 -29.58 -5.69
CA ALA A 95 2.92 -29.89 -6.50
C ALA A 95 3.22 -29.84 -8.00
N ALA A 96 3.98 -28.84 -8.47
CA ALA A 96 4.40 -28.73 -9.87
C ALA A 96 5.29 -29.91 -10.30
N THR A 97 6.23 -30.33 -9.45
CA THR A 97 7.08 -31.50 -9.75
C THR A 97 6.28 -32.81 -9.80
N GLN A 98 5.27 -32.97 -8.93
CA GLN A 98 4.37 -34.12 -8.94
C GLN A 98 3.52 -34.15 -10.22
N ALA A 99 2.90 -33.01 -10.57
CA ALA A 99 2.12 -32.89 -11.80
C ALA A 99 2.98 -33.15 -13.06
N ALA A 100 4.24 -32.70 -13.08
CA ALA A 100 5.17 -32.99 -14.17
C ALA A 100 5.52 -34.49 -14.25
N ALA A 101 5.72 -35.17 -13.11
CA ALA A 101 5.95 -36.61 -13.07
C ALA A 101 4.73 -37.42 -13.54
N GLU A 102 3.53 -37.02 -13.13
CA GLU A 102 2.27 -37.61 -13.59
C GLU A 102 2.09 -37.43 -15.11
N ALA A 103 2.32 -36.23 -15.64
CA ALA A 103 2.26 -35.96 -17.07
C ALA A 103 3.29 -36.80 -17.85
N ALA A 104 4.52 -36.93 -17.35
CA ALA A 104 5.55 -37.75 -17.98
C ALA A 104 5.17 -39.25 -18.00
N SER A 105 4.53 -39.76 -16.94
CA SER A 105 4.03 -41.13 -16.90
C SER A 105 2.84 -41.36 -17.84
N ALA A 106 1.92 -40.40 -17.95
CA ALA A 106 0.81 -40.44 -18.91
C ALA A 106 1.30 -40.41 -20.38
N VAL A 107 2.31 -39.58 -20.69
CA VAL A 107 2.92 -39.54 -22.02
C VAL A 107 3.62 -40.86 -22.36
N SER A 108 4.34 -41.46 -21.40
CA SER A 108 4.98 -42.77 -21.59
C SER A 108 3.95 -43.89 -21.82
N ALA A 109 2.83 -43.87 -21.09
CA ALA A 109 1.72 -44.80 -21.29
C ALA A 109 1.04 -44.62 -22.66
N ALA A 110 0.82 -43.37 -23.10
CA ALA A 110 0.25 -43.07 -24.41
C ALA A 110 1.19 -43.51 -25.56
N HIS A 111 2.50 -43.33 -25.40
CA HIS A 111 3.48 -43.85 -26.36
C HIS A 111 3.48 -45.38 -26.42
N ALA A 112 3.42 -46.07 -25.28
CA ALA A 112 3.31 -47.52 -25.25
C ALA A 112 2.02 -48.02 -25.95
N ALA A 113 0.88 -47.39 -25.68
CA ALA A 113 -0.40 -47.72 -26.34
C ALA A 113 -0.37 -47.44 -27.85
N SER A 114 0.26 -46.33 -28.26
CA SER A 114 0.44 -45.99 -29.68
C SER A 114 1.37 -46.97 -30.39
N ALA A 115 2.43 -47.44 -29.74
CA ALA A 115 3.32 -48.47 -30.30
C ALA A 115 2.58 -49.80 -30.53
N VAL A 116 1.70 -50.21 -29.60
CA VAL A 116 0.85 -51.40 -29.76
C VAL A 116 -0.15 -51.19 -30.90
N THR A 117 -0.76 -50.01 -30.99
CA THR A 117 -1.73 -49.69 -32.07
C THR A 117 -1.04 -49.61 -33.43
N ALA A 118 0.18 -49.07 -33.50
CA ALA A 118 0.98 -49.03 -34.73
C ALA A 118 1.44 -50.42 -35.17
N ALA A 119 1.79 -51.32 -34.23
CA ALA A 119 2.07 -52.73 -34.55
C ALA A 119 0.81 -53.42 -35.12
N ASN A 120 -0.38 -53.11 -34.61
CA ASN A 120 -1.65 -53.63 -35.13
C ASN A 120 -2.05 -52.97 -36.48
N ALA A 121 -1.78 -51.68 -36.66
CA ALA A 121 -2.07 -50.95 -37.89
C ALA A 121 -1.09 -51.31 -39.03
N ALA A 122 0.16 -51.67 -38.71
CA ALA A 122 1.10 -52.21 -39.70
C ALA A 122 0.59 -53.52 -40.33
N ASN A 123 -0.29 -54.27 -39.66
CA ASN A 123 -1.01 -55.41 -40.25
C ASN A 123 -2.20 -54.99 -41.14
N ILE A 124 -2.68 -53.75 -41.05
CA ILE A 124 -3.87 -53.25 -41.78
C ILE A 124 -3.47 -52.31 -42.93
N VAL A 125 -2.30 -51.65 -42.87
CA VAL A 125 -1.87 -50.57 -43.77
C VAL A 125 -0.93 -51.04 -44.91
N THR A 126 -0.98 -52.33 -45.28
CA THR A 126 -0.56 -52.77 -46.63
C THR A 126 -1.59 -52.36 -47.70
N THR A 127 -2.71 -51.74 -47.31
CA THR A 127 -3.76 -51.29 -48.23
C THR A 127 -4.08 -49.82 -47.98
N VAL A 128 -4.11 -49.05 -49.07
CA VAL A 128 -4.61 -47.67 -49.19
C VAL A 128 -3.60 -46.57 -48.85
N ALA A 129 -2.86 -46.22 -49.90
CA ALA A 129 -2.11 -44.99 -50.04
C ALA A 129 -3.03 -43.81 -50.47
N GLN A 130 -2.58 -42.60 -50.09
CA GLN A 130 -2.64 -41.33 -50.84
C GLN A 130 -3.78 -40.29 -50.65
N ARG A 131 -3.29 -39.05 -50.42
CA ARG A 131 -3.78 -37.66 -50.75
C ARG A 131 -4.77 -37.03 -49.73
N THR A 132 -4.69 -35.75 -49.35
CA THR A 132 -4.41 -34.48 -50.09
C THR A 132 -4.03 -33.32 -49.10
N PRO A 133 -3.55 -32.14 -49.56
CA PRO A 133 -2.89 -31.12 -48.72
C PRO A 133 -3.83 -30.00 -48.22
N GLU A 134 -3.79 -29.72 -46.92
CA GLU A 134 -4.38 -28.53 -46.26
C GLU A 134 -3.27 -27.55 -45.76
N SER A 135 -2.12 -27.44 -46.43
CA SER A 135 -0.94 -26.77 -45.84
C SER A 135 -1.08 -25.25 -45.67
N GLY A 136 -1.84 -24.57 -46.53
CA GLY A 136 -1.90 -23.09 -46.52
C GLY A 136 -2.57 -22.47 -45.29
N ILE A 137 -3.63 -23.08 -44.74
CA ILE A 137 -4.31 -22.59 -43.52
C ILE A 137 -3.44 -22.86 -42.30
N ARG A 138 -2.69 -23.97 -42.30
CA ARG A 138 -1.81 -24.34 -41.21
C ARG A 138 -0.58 -23.43 -41.17
N GLU A 139 0.01 -23.13 -42.32
CA GLU A 139 1.15 -22.20 -42.43
C GLU A 139 0.76 -20.79 -41.96
N ALA A 140 -0.40 -20.26 -42.37
CA ALA A 140 -0.87 -18.95 -41.91
C ALA A 140 -1.10 -18.91 -40.39
N ARG A 141 -1.63 -19.98 -39.80
CA ARG A 141 -1.80 -20.08 -38.33
C ARG A 141 -0.46 -20.17 -37.59
N ILE A 142 0.52 -20.86 -38.15
CA ILE A 142 1.86 -20.96 -37.56
C ILE A 142 2.54 -19.59 -37.57
N ASP A 143 2.48 -18.87 -38.69
CA ASP A 143 3.05 -17.52 -38.80
C ASP A 143 2.40 -16.54 -37.80
N THR A 144 1.06 -16.56 -37.67
CA THR A 144 0.36 -15.79 -36.62
C THR A 144 0.84 -16.17 -35.22
N LEU A 145 0.99 -17.47 -34.91
CA LEU A 145 1.48 -17.92 -33.60
C LEU A 145 2.92 -17.50 -33.34
N GLU A 146 3.79 -17.52 -34.34
CA GLU A 146 5.18 -17.08 -34.23
C GLU A 146 5.27 -15.58 -33.96
N ARG A 147 4.45 -14.76 -34.63
CA ARG A 147 4.36 -13.31 -34.36
C ARG A 147 3.81 -13.00 -32.97
N LEU A 148 2.78 -13.73 -32.53
CA LEU A 148 2.23 -13.62 -31.18
C LEU A 148 3.28 -13.98 -30.12
N LEU A 149 3.98 -15.10 -30.27
CA LEU A 149 5.05 -15.52 -29.36
C LEU A 149 6.21 -14.50 -29.33
N GLY A 150 6.59 -13.96 -30.49
CA GLY A 150 7.61 -12.91 -30.58
C GLY A 150 7.19 -11.59 -29.91
N THR A 151 5.89 -11.29 -29.88
CA THR A 151 5.36 -10.13 -29.15
C THR A 151 5.36 -10.38 -27.64
N VAL A 152 4.92 -11.56 -27.19
CA VAL A 152 4.94 -11.93 -25.76
C VAL A 152 6.36 -11.87 -25.20
N ARG A 153 7.35 -12.40 -25.92
CA ARG A 153 8.75 -12.33 -25.51
C ARG A 153 9.27 -10.89 -25.37
N ARG A 154 8.91 -10.00 -26.31
CA ARG A 154 9.27 -8.58 -26.23
C ARG A 154 8.61 -7.88 -25.04
N ILE A 155 7.41 -8.31 -24.65
CA ILE A 155 6.73 -7.83 -23.44
C ILE A 155 7.49 -8.30 -22.19
N ASP A 156 7.92 -9.56 -22.14
CA ASP A 156 8.69 -10.10 -21.00
C ASP A 156 10.07 -9.44 -20.83
N GLU A 157 10.68 -9.02 -21.94
CA GLU A 157 11.98 -8.31 -21.94
C GLU A 157 11.85 -6.81 -21.56
N ALA A 158 10.64 -6.26 -21.55
CA ALA A 158 10.42 -4.83 -21.28
C ALA A 158 10.54 -4.50 -19.79
N THR A 159 11.41 -3.56 -19.45
CA THR A 159 11.69 -3.14 -18.06
C THR A 159 10.81 -1.99 -17.56
N SER A 160 9.85 -1.53 -18.36
CA SER A 160 8.94 -0.44 -17.99
C SER A 160 7.52 -0.67 -18.51
N LEU A 161 6.54 -0.15 -17.77
CA LEU A 161 5.12 -0.25 -18.14
C LEU A 161 4.83 0.41 -19.50
N THR A 162 5.43 1.58 -19.76
CA THR A 162 5.34 2.27 -21.05
C THR A 162 5.78 1.35 -22.20
N ALA A 163 6.94 0.71 -22.07
CA ALA A 163 7.46 -0.20 -23.09
C ALA A 163 6.57 -1.44 -23.27
N ILE A 164 5.99 -1.97 -22.19
CA ILE A 164 5.02 -3.08 -22.25
C ILE A 164 3.77 -2.66 -23.04
N LEU A 165 3.18 -1.51 -22.72
CA LEU A 165 1.96 -1.03 -23.37
C LEU A 165 2.19 -0.71 -24.85
N ASP A 166 3.33 -0.12 -25.20
CA ASP A 166 3.67 0.17 -26.59
C ASP A 166 3.92 -1.10 -27.41
N THR A 167 4.60 -2.09 -26.83
CA THR A 167 4.83 -3.39 -27.46
C THR A 167 3.50 -4.14 -27.67
N LEU A 168 2.61 -4.10 -26.68
CA LEU A 168 1.28 -4.70 -26.76
C LEU A 168 0.42 -4.01 -27.83
N ALA A 169 0.40 -2.68 -27.86
CA ALA A 169 -0.35 -1.92 -28.85
C ALA A 169 0.11 -2.24 -30.27
N LYS A 170 1.44 -2.32 -30.47
CA LYS A 170 2.05 -2.65 -31.75
C LYS A 170 1.73 -4.08 -32.17
N GLY A 171 1.96 -5.07 -31.30
CA GLY A 171 1.66 -6.47 -31.63
C GLY A 171 0.19 -6.70 -31.90
N ALA A 172 -0.71 -6.08 -31.13
CA ALA A 172 -2.15 -6.15 -31.40
C ALA A 172 -2.51 -5.49 -32.76
N SER A 173 -1.85 -4.40 -33.14
CA SER A 173 -2.10 -3.74 -34.44
C SER A 173 -1.64 -4.56 -35.65
N GLU A 174 -0.71 -5.52 -35.46
CA GLU A 174 -0.31 -6.46 -36.49
C GLU A 174 -1.39 -7.54 -36.72
N GLU A 175 -2.22 -7.82 -35.71
CA GLU A 175 -3.26 -8.86 -35.74
C GLU A 175 -4.66 -8.32 -36.05
N THR A 176 -4.94 -7.05 -35.74
CA THR A 176 -6.24 -6.44 -36.03
C THR A 176 -6.10 -5.05 -36.62
N SER A 177 -7.07 -4.70 -37.48
CA SER A 177 -7.10 -3.43 -38.19
C SER A 177 -7.14 -2.20 -37.29
N ARG A 178 -7.70 -2.30 -36.07
CA ARG A 178 -7.87 -1.18 -35.14
C ARG A 178 -7.67 -1.63 -33.70
N VAL A 179 -6.81 -0.92 -32.97
CA VAL A 179 -6.52 -1.17 -31.55
C VAL A 179 -6.40 0.15 -30.82
N ALA A 180 -7.01 0.25 -29.64
CA ALA A 180 -6.76 1.34 -28.72
C ALA A 180 -6.54 0.79 -27.31
N ILE A 181 -5.55 1.33 -26.62
CA ILE A 181 -5.31 1.08 -25.20
C ILE A 181 -5.78 2.31 -24.44
N LEU A 182 -6.62 2.11 -23.43
CA LEU A 182 -7.06 3.16 -22.51
C LEU A 182 -6.64 2.80 -21.09
N LEU A 183 -6.24 3.81 -20.33
CA LEU A 183 -5.88 3.69 -18.92
C LEU A 183 -7.01 4.26 -18.05
N VAL A 184 -7.25 3.60 -16.92
CA VAL A 184 -8.18 4.09 -15.89
C VAL A 184 -7.43 5.07 -15.00
N ASP A 185 -7.86 6.32 -14.99
CA ASP A 185 -7.34 7.37 -14.10
C ASP A 185 -8.52 7.99 -13.33
N GLY A 186 -8.72 7.53 -12.10
CA GLY A 186 -9.87 7.93 -11.28
C GLY A 186 -11.20 7.54 -11.92
N ASP A 187 -11.99 8.53 -12.28
CA ASP A 187 -13.28 8.41 -12.97
C ASP A 187 -13.18 8.62 -14.49
N MET A 188 -11.97 8.62 -15.06
CA MET A 188 -11.73 8.87 -16.48
C MET A 188 -10.99 7.69 -17.14
N LEU A 189 -11.37 7.39 -18.39
CA LEU A 189 -10.60 6.54 -19.30
C LEU A 189 -9.77 7.45 -20.20
N LYS A 190 -8.45 7.42 -20.04
CA LYS A 190 -7.51 8.21 -20.85
C LYS A 190 -6.91 7.36 -21.97
N PRO A 191 -6.95 7.81 -23.24
CA PRO A 191 -6.31 7.08 -24.32
C PRO A 191 -4.79 7.10 -24.13
N TRP A 192 -4.17 5.92 -24.16
CA TRP A 192 -2.71 5.77 -24.12
C TRP A 192 -2.12 5.74 -25.53
N SER A 193 -2.58 4.79 -26.35
CA SER A 193 -2.16 4.64 -27.73
C SER A 193 -3.29 4.09 -28.58
N SER A 194 -3.29 4.44 -29.87
CA SER A 194 -4.28 3.91 -30.82
C SER A 194 -3.65 3.72 -32.20
N HIS A 195 -4.03 2.63 -32.87
CA HIS A 195 -3.56 2.23 -34.19
C HIS A 195 -4.76 1.93 -35.09
N GLY A 196 -4.67 2.30 -36.36
CA GLY A 196 -5.70 2.01 -37.37
C GLY A 196 -6.94 2.92 -37.34
N PHE A 197 -6.96 3.95 -36.48
CA PHE A 197 -8.00 4.97 -36.48
C PHE A 197 -7.67 6.08 -37.47
N ALA A 198 -8.68 6.57 -38.20
CA ALA A 198 -8.53 7.77 -39.02
C ALA A 198 -8.33 9.01 -38.14
N LYS A 199 -7.70 10.06 -38.69
CA LYS A 199 -7.48 11.32 -37.97
C LYS A 199 -8.81 11.88 -37.47
N GLY A 200 -8.93 12.08 -36.15
CA GLY A 200 -10.14 12.56 -35.49
C GLY A 200 -11.12 11.48 -35.02
N ASN A 201 -10.88 10.19 -35.34
CA ASN A 201 -11.71 9.06 -34.90
C ASN A 201 -11.05 8.21 -33.82
N SER A 202 -9.90 8.62 -33.29
CA SER A 202 -9.26 7.96 -32.15
C SER A 202 -10.11 8.17 -30.88
N PRO A 203 -10.20 7.18 -29.98
CA PRO A 203 -10.87 7.35 -28.69
C PRO A 203 -10.32 8.59 -27.96
N THR A 204 -11.22 9.46 -27.52
CA THR A 204 -10.90 10.59 -26.64
C THR A 204 -11.09 10.19 -25.18
N GLU A 205 -10.80 11.08 -24.24
CA GLU A 205 -11.05 10.83 -22.82
C GLU A 205 -12.55 10.60 -22.55
N ILE A 206 -12.89 9.54 -21.80
CA ILE A 206 -14.28 9.14 -21.53
C ILE A 206 -14.50 9.05 -20.01
N PRO A 207 -15.48 9.75 -19.42
CA PRO A 207 -15.81 9.56 -18.02
C PRO A 207 -16.48 8.21 -17.78
N ILE A 208 -16.05 7.50 -16.73
CA ILE A 208 -16.49 6.17 -16.27
C ILE A 208 -17.95 6.17 -15.75
N GLY A 209 -18.66 7.31 -15.80
CA GLY A 209 -20.11 7.39 -15.58
C GLY A 209 -20.96 7.36 -16.85
N THR A 210 -20.34 7.48 -18.03
CA THR A 210 -21.07 7.56 -19.29
C THR A 210 -21.50 6.17 -19.73
N SER A 211 -22.79 5.98 -20.02
CA SER A 211 -23.32 4.71 -20.51
C SER A 211 -22.65 4.33 -21.83
N GLY A 212 -21.90 3.24 -21.82
CA GLY A 212 -21.15 2.75 -22.97
C GLY A 212 -20.51 1.40 -22.67
N VAL A 213 -20.22 0.62 -23.72
CA VAL A 213 -19.70 -0.74 -23.57
C VAL A 213 -18.31 -0.76 -22.90
N LEU A 214 -17.48 0.25 -23.18
CA LEU A 214 -16.16 0.40 -22.53
C LEU A 214 -16.29 0.59 -21.02
N THR A 215 -17.17 1.50 -20.60
CA THR A 215 -17.47 1.75 -19.18
C THR A 215 -17.98 0.50 -18.47
N ALA A 216 -18.91 -0.23 -19.11
CA ALA A 216 -19.45 -1.47 -18.57
C ALA A 216 -18.37 -2.56 -18.43
N THR A 217 -17.47 -2.68 -19.41
CA THR A 217 -16.33 -3.61 -19.41
C THR A 217 -15.41 -3.34 -18.22
N VAL A 218 -15.09 -2.07 -17.97
CA VAL A 218 -14.23 -1.66 -16.84
C VAL A 218 -14.91 -1.90 -15.50
N ALA A 219 -16.19 -1.53 -15.38
CA ALA A 219 -16.96 -1.72 -14.15
C ALA A 219 -17.14 -3.20 -13.78
N LEU A 220 -17.42 -4.06 -14.77
CA LEU A 220 -17.65 -5.49 -14.56
C LEU A 220 -16.35 -6.32 -14.57
N LYS A 221 -15.23 -5.75 -14.99
CA LYS A 221 -13.94 -6.44 -15.20
C LYS A 221 -14.08 -7.68 -16.09
N GLN A 222 -14.94 -7.59 -17.11
CA GLN A 222 -15.25 -8.68 -18.04
C GLN A 222 -15.01 -8.24 -19.48
N THR A 223 -14.60 -9.17 -20.33
CA THR A 223 -14.46 -8.92 -21.78
C THR A 223 -15.85 -8.72 -22.41
N SER A 224 -16.01 -7.64 -23.17
CA SER A 224 -17.25 -7.36 -23.89
C SER A 224 -17.03 -7.45 -25.39
N TYR A 225 -17.97 -8.08 -26.09
CA TYR A 225 -17.96 -8.15 -27.54
C TYR A 225 -19.03 -7.22 -28.12
N VAL A 226 -18.61 -6.25 -28.94
CA VAL A 226 -19.52 -5.41 -29.72
C VAL A 226 -19.53 -5.92 -31.14
N LYS A 227 -20.69 -6.38 -31.61
CA LYS A 227 -20.86 -6.80 -33.01
C LYS A 227 -20.54 -5.60 -33.91
N PRO A 228 -19.67 -5.75 -34.94
CA PRO A 228 -19.33 -4.64 -35.83
C PRO A 228 -20.59 -4.14 -36.53
N MET A 229 -20.94 -2.87 -36.30
CA MET A 229 -21.99 -2.21 -37.07
C MET A 229 -21.40 -1.83 -38.41
N ILE A 230 -21.73 -2.61 -39.44
CA ILE A 230 -21.41 -2.28 -40.82
C ILE A 230 -22.27 -1.07 -41.17
N ALA A 231 -21.69 0.14 -41.14
CA ALA A 231 -22.32 1.31 -41.71
C ALA A 231 -22.50 1.05 -43.21
N ARG A 232 -23.76 0.94 -43.65
CA ARG A 232 -24.13 0.85 -45.07
C ARG A 232 -24.00 2.21 -45.72
#